data_AF-A0A941EDF2-F1
#
_entry.id   AF-A0A941EDF2-F1
#
_cell.length_a   1.000
_cell.length_b   1.000
_cell.length_c   1.000
_cell.angle_alpha   90.00
_cell.angle_beta   90.00
_cell.angle_gamma   90.00
#
_symmetry.space_group_name_H-M   'P 1'
#
loop_
_entity.id
_entity.type
_entity.pdbx_description
1 polymer ?
#
loop_
_entity_poly.entity_id
_entity_poly.type
_entity_poly.pdbx_seq_one_letter_code
_entity_poly.pdbx_strand_id
1 'polypeptide(L)'
;MAVAHRAFRRQLAELPDLVLGVRPGNATRARLVVSAVRFALLGLEVHHLSEDEYLWPRLMQRATGQSEAIACMKLQHYRLDDLIAHVTGSLDDLAADPRQPLCEKVAA
;
A
#
# COMPACT_ATOMS: atom_id res chain seq x y z
N MET A 1 12.38 4.18 -6.38
CA MET A 1 12.86 5.59 -6.54
C MET A 1 12.72 6.43 -5.26
N ALA A 2 13.65 7.35 -4.96
CA ALA A 2 13.72 8.04 -3.64
C ALA A 2 12.53 8.94 -3.28
N VAL A 3 11.97 9.70 -4.23
CA VAL A 3 10.83 10.61 -3.97
C VAL A 3 9.55 9.82 -3.72
N ALA A 4 9.22 8.88 -4.63
CA ALA A 4 8.05 8.01 -4.49
C ALA A 4 8.09 7.23 -3.16
N HIS A 5 9.23 6.60 -2.83
CA HIS A 5 9.33 5.83 -1.59
C HIS A 5 9.21 6.71 -0.33
N ARG A 6 9.66 7.97 -0.37
CA ARG A 6 9.44 8.90 0.75
C ARG A 6 7.96 9.24 0.91
N ALA A 7 7.24 9.47 -0.19
CA ALA A 7 5.81 9.72 -0.16
C ALA A 7 5.04 8.52 0.41
N PHE A 8 5.32 7.31 -0.09
CA PHE A 8 4.66 6.09 0.39
C PHE A 8 4.96 5.81 1.86
N ARG A 9 6.23 5.91 2.28
CA ARG A 9 6.58 5.70 3.70
C ARG A 9 5.84 6.65 4.63
N ARG A 10 5.70 7.92 4.25
CA ARG A 10 4.95 8.89 5.05
C ARG A 10 3.47 8.54 5.07
N GLN A 11 2.85 8.35 3.90
CA GLN A 11 1.42 8.08 3.80
C GLN A 11 1.02 6.78 4.51
N LEU A 12 1.74 5.69 4.24
CA LEU A 12 1.46 4.38 4.86
C LEU A 12 1.68 4.38 6.37
N ALA A 13 2.59 5.22 6.89
CA ALA A 13 2.77 5.37 8.34
C ALA A 13 1.60 6.13 9.01
N GLU A 14 0.92 7.02 8.30
CA GLU A 14 -0.18 7.83 8.83
C GLU A 14 -1.54 7.11 8.72
N LEU A 15 -1.72 6.21 7.75
CA LEU A 15 -3.02 5.59 7.46
C LEU A 15 -3.61 4.75 8.61
N PRO A 16 -2.84 3.92 9.35
CA PRO A 16 -3.39 3.15 10.47
C PRO A 16 -4.08 4.03 11.52
N ASP A 17 -3.46 5.14 11.91
CA ASP A 17 -4.02 6.09 12.88
C ASP A 17 -5.29 6.77 12.34
N LEU A 18 -5.33 7.07 11.03
CA LEU A 18 -6.52 7.63 10.39
C LEU A 18 -7.70 6.65 10.37
N VAL A 19 -7.42 5.35 10.19
CA VAL A 19 -8.42 4.28 10.21
C VAL A 19 -8.93 4.03 11.63
N LEU A 20 -8.03 3.92 12.61
CA LEU A 20 -8.39 3.76 14.03
C LEU A 20 -9.14 4.97 14.58
N GLY A 21 -8.87 6.17 14.05
CA GLY A 21 -9.57 7.40 14.41
C GLY A 21 -11.01 7.52 13.88
N VAL A 22 -11.50 6.58 13.07
CA VAL A 22 -12.88 6.59 12.58
C VAL A 22 -13.84 6.18 13.71
N ARG A 23 -14.72 7.10 14.12
CA ARG A 23 -15.76 6.80 15.11
C ARG A 23 -16.74 5.74 14.58
N PRO A 24 -17.19 4.79 15.43
CA PRO A 24 -18.22 3.83 15.07
C PRO A 24 -19.45 4.47 14.42
N GLY A 25 -19.91 3.90 13.31
CA GLY A 25 -21.07 4.39 12.54
C GLY A 25 -20.83 5.66 11.71
N ASN A 26 -19.66 6.30 11.76
CA ASN A 26 -19.37 7.49 10.95
C ASN A 26 -18.94 7.13 9.53
N ALA A 27 -19.90 6.62 8.73
CA ALA A 27 -19.66 6.17 7.36
C ALA A 27 -19.12 7.29 6.44
N THR A 28 -19.49 8.55 6.69
CA THR A 28 -18.96 9.69 5.92
C THR A 28 -17.45 9.86 6.12
N ARG A 29 -16.98 9.80 7.38
CA ARG A 29 -15.54 9.83 7.66
C ARG A 29 -14.84 8.57 7.13
N ALA A 30 -15.47 7.41 7.28
CA ALA A 30 -14.94 6.14 6.80
C ALA A 30 -14.68 6.17 5.29
N ARG A 31 -15.64 6.64 4.48
CA ARG A 31 -15.48 6.78 3.02
C ARG A 31 -14.30 7.67 2.62
N LEU A 32 -14.07 8.77 3.35
CA LEU A 32 -12.94 9.65 3.10
C LEU A 32 -11.60 8.96 3.40
N VAL A 33 -11.50 8.28 4.54
CA VAL A 33 -10.29 7.55 4.92
C VAL A 33 -10.03 6.38 3.96
N VAL A 34 -11.05 5.60 3.62
CA VAL A 34 -10.97 4.51 2.64
C VAL A 34 -10.52 5.04 1.27
N SER A 35 -11.01 6.20 0.83
CA SER A 35 -10.55 6.81 -0.41
C SER A 35 -9.06 7.17 -0.37
N ALA A 36 -8.57 7.69 0.77
CA ALA A 36 -7.14 7.95 0.96
C ALA A 36 -6.29 6.67 0.95
N VAL A 37 -6.76 5.60 1.61
CA VAL A 37 -6.10 4.28 1.59
C VAL A 37 -6.03 3.77 0.15
N ARG A 38 -7.15 3.73 -0.58
CA ARG A 38 -7.20 3.30 -1.99
C ARG A 38 -6.24 4.08 -2.87
N PHE A 39 -6.16 5.40 -2.69
CA PHE A 39 -5.26 6.23 -3.47
C PHE A 39 -3.78 5.92 -3.20
N ALA A 40 -3.41 5.73 -1.93
CA ALA A 40 -2.04 5.36 -1.57
C ALA A 40 -1.65 3.99 -2.12
N LEU A 41 -2.54 2.99 -2.02
CA LEU A 41 -2.30 1.64 -2.52
C LEU A 41 -2.22 1.58 -4.04
N LEU A 42 -3.09 2.31 -4.76
CA LEU A 42 -3.02 2.42 -6.22
C LEU A 42 -1.69 3.04 -6.67
N GLY A 43 -1.24 4.09 -5.99
CA GLY A 43 0.05 4.70 -6.29
C GLY A 43 1.22 3.73 -6.08
N LEU A 44 1.17 2.94 -5.00
CA LEU A 44 2.17 1.94 -4.66
C LEU A 44 2.24 0.83 -5.72
N GLU A 45 1.07 0.30 -6.12
CA GLU A 45 0.94 -0.73 -7.16
C GLU A 45 1.52 -0.26 -8.49
N VAL A 46 1.09 0.90 -8.99
CA VAL A 46 1.58 1.45 -10.27
C VAL A 46 3.09 1.70 -10.22
N HIS A 47 3.61 2.16 -9.08
CA HIS A 47 5.04 2.38 -8.88
C HIS A 47 5.83 1.07 -8.95
N HIS A 48 5.42 0.03 -8.22
CA HIS A 48 6.11 -1.26 -8.22
C HIS A 48 6.01 -1.96 -9.58
N LEU A 49 4.82 -1.97 -10.20
CA LEU A 49 4.64 -2.52 -11.55
C LEU A 49 5.58 -1.83 -12.55
N SER A 50 5.71 -0.51 -12.48
CA SER A 50 6.62 0.25 -13.34
C SER A 50 8.09 -0.12 -13.11
N GLU A 51 8.48 -0.35 -11.86
CA GLU A 51 9.84 -0.81 -11.54
C GLU A 51 10.09 -2.23 -12.07
N ASP A 52 9.11 -3.13 -11.96
CA ASP A 52 9.18 -4.51 -12.44
C ASP A 52 9.24 -4.62 -13.97
N GLU A 53 8.40 -3.85 -14.68
CA GLU A 53 8.35 -3.87 -16.15
C GLU A 53 9.52 -3.13 -16.79
N TYR A 54 9.93 -1.99 -16.25
CA TYR A 54 10.81 -1.06 -16.97
C TYR A 54 12.16 -0.82 -16.29
N LEU A 55 12.27 -0.90 -14.97
CA LEU A 55 13.49 -0.54 -14.25
C LEU A 55 14.40 -1.76 -14.04
N TRP A 56 13.92 -2.80 -13.37
CA TRP A 56 14.74 -3.96 -13.00
C TRP A 56 15.37 -4.66 -14.20
N PRO A 57 14.67 -4.89 -15.33
CA PRO A 57 15.29 -5.53 -16.50
C PRO A 57 16.49 -4.73 -17.02
N ARG A 58 16.41 -3.39 -17.02
CA ARG A 58 17.50 -2.52 -17.47
C ARG A 58 18.65 -2.48 -16.48
N LEU A 59 18.37 -2.50 -15.18
CA LEU A 59 19.41 -2.55 -14.15
C LEU A 59 20.13 -3.91 -14.16
N MET A 60 19.40 -5.02 -14.34
CA MET A 60 20.00 -6.35 -14.50
C MET A 60 20.99 -6.42 -15.67
N GLN A 61 20.74 -5.69 -16.76
CA GLN A 61 21.64 -5.64 -17.92
C GLN A 61 22.86 -4.74 -17.71
N ARG A 62 22.78 -3.73 -16.84
CA ARG A 62 23.75 -2.60 -16.78
C ARG A 62 24.52 -2.49 -15.48
N ALA A 63 23.98 -2.99 -14.38
CA ALA A 63 24.57 -2.88 -13.04
C ALA A 63 25.08 -4.26 -12.59
N THR A 64 26.27 -4.63 -13.07
CA THR A 64 26.93 -5.88 -12.66
C THR A 64 27.14 -5.90 -11.15
N GLY A 65 26.84 -7.04 -10.51
CA GLY A 65 26.96 -7.23 -9.06
C GLY A 65 25.73 -6.85 -8.22
N GLN A 66 24.65 -6.32 -8.82
CA GLN A 66 23.45 -5.92 -8.07
C GLN A 66 22.28 -6.93 -8.16
N SER A 67 22.52 -8.12 -8.73
CA SER A 67 21.46 -9.09 -9.02
C SER A 67 20.72 -9.57 -7.77
N GLU A 68 21.43 -9.78 -6.66
CA GLU A 68 20.81 -10.20 -5.39
C GLU A 68 19.92 -9.11 -4.80
N ALA A 69 20.38 -7.86 -4.81
CA ALA A 69 19.59 -6.72 -4.34
C ALA A 69 18.30 -6.55 -5.18
N ILE A 70 18.42 -6.65 -6.52
CA ILE A 70 17.26 -6.57 -7.41
C ILE A 70 16.30 -7.74 -7.16
N ALA A 71 16.80 -8.96 -7.00
CA ALA A 71 15.96 -10.13 -6.69
C ALA A 71 15.22 -9.97 -5.35
N CYS A 72 15.90 -9.42 -4.33
CA CYS A 72 15.29 -9.09 -3.04
C CYS A 72 14.16 -8.07 -3.20
N MET A 73 14.37 -7.00 -3.96
CA MET A 73 13.33 -5.97 -4.20
C MET A 73 12.11 -6.55 -4.92
N LYS A 74 12.31 -7.37 -5.97
CA LYS A 74 11.22 -8.06 -6.67
C LYS A 74 10.42 -8.97 -5.74
N LEU A 75 11.09 -9.72 -4.88
CA LEU A 75 10.41 -10.58 -3.89
C LEU A 75 9.58 -9.74 -2.90
N GLN A 76 10.06 -8.56 -2.52
CA GLN A 76 9.31 -7.64 -1.67
C GLN A 76 8.07 -7.09 -2.37
N HIS A 77 8.14 -6.81 -3.69
CA HIS A 77 6.95 -6.41 -4.46
C HIS A 77 5.87 -7.50 -4.41
N TYR A 78 6.23 -8.75 -4.71
CA TYR A 78 5.27 -9.87 -4.67
C TYR A 78 4.63 -10.10 -3.29
N ARG A 79 5.41 -9.92 -2.21
CA ARG A 79 4.87 -10.03 -0.85
C ARG A 79 3.90 -8.89 -0.51
N LEU A 80 4.10 -7.71 -1.10
CA LEU A 80 3.20 -6.57 -0.87
C LEU A 80 1.86 -6.79 -1.56
N ASP A 81 1.82 -7.50 -2.69
CA ASP A 81 0.55 -7.79 -3.39
C ASP A 81 -0.44 -8.54 -2.48
N ASP A 82 0.03 -9.53 -1.72
CA ASP A 82 -0.79 -10.26 -0.75
C ASP A 82 -1.33 -9.35 0.38
N LEU A 83 -0.49 -8.44 0.88
CA LEU A 83 -0.87 -7.48 1.93
C LEU A 83 -1.88 -6.45 1.41
N ILE A 84 -1.68 -5.96 0.17
CA ILE A 84 -2.61 -5.06 -0.50
C ILE A 84 -3.97 -5.75 -0.69
N ALA A 85 -3.98 -7.01 -1.14
CA ALA A 85 -5.20 -7.80 -1.28
C ALA A 85 -5.94 -7.96 0.06
N HIS A 86 -5.20 -8.23 1.14
CA HIS A 86 -5.77 -8.36 2.49
C HIS A 86 -6.50 -7.07 2.94
N VAL A 87 -5.83 -5.93 2.80
CA VAL A 87 -6.39 -4.62 3.20
C VAL A 87 -7.58 -4.26 2.30
N THR A 88 -7.41 -4.32 0.98
CA THR A 88 -8.44 -3.93 0.01
C THR A 88 -9.72 -4.75 0.14
N GLY A 89 -9.61 -6.04 0.48
CA GLY A 89 -10.76 -6.91 0.73
C GLY A 89 -11.65 -6.52 1.92
N SER A 90 -11.24 -5.54 2.73
CA SER A 90 -12.00 -5.06 3.89
C SER A 90 -12.49 -3.61 3.74
N LEU A 91 -12.09 -2.91 2.67
CA LEU A 91 -12.33 -1.47 2.53
C LEU A 91 -13.78 -1.10 2.23
N ASP A 92 -14.51 -1.94 1.49
CA ASP A 92 -15.92 -1.67 1.17
C ASP A 92 -16.81 -1.83 2.40
N ASP A 93 -16.60 -2.89 3.17
CA ASP A 93 -17.27 -3.08 4.45
C ASP A 93 -16.94 -1.93 5.42
N LEU A 94 -15.69 -1.47 5.46
CA LEU A 94 -15.27 -0.37 6.33
C LEU A 94 -15.94 0.95 5.93
N ALA A 95 -16.05 1.21 4.63
CA ALA A 95 -16.71 2.38 4.08
C ALA A 95 -18.22 2.40 4.36
N ALA A 96 -18.85 1.21 4.39
CA ALA A 96 -20.27 1.05 4.66
C ALA A 96 -20.59 1.16 6.16
N ASP A 97 -19.82 0.47 7.01
CA ASP A 97 -20.06 0.36 8.44
C ASP A 97 -18.74 0.28 9.23
N PRO A 98 -18.20 1.41 9.72
CA PRO A 98 -16.91 1.44 10.39
C PRO A 98 -16.99 0.93 11.83
N ARG A 99 -17.16 -0.39 12.00
CA ARG A 99 -17.06 -1.06 13.29
C ARG A 99 -15.61 -1.22 13.70
N GLN A 100 -15.36 -1.10 15.01
CA GLN A 100 -14.01 -1.14 15.57
C GLN A 100 -13.17 -2.37 15.15
N PRO A 101 -13.70 -3.61 15.12
CA PRO A 101 -12.94 -4.77 14.66
C PRO A 101 -12.47 -4.66 13.21
N LEU A 102 -13.23 -3.94 12.37
CA LEU A 102 -12.89 -3.75 10.96
C LEU A 102 -11.85 -2.64 10.78
N CYS A 103 -11.91 -1.59 11.60
CA CYS A 103 -10.85 -0.59 11.69
C CYS A 103 -9.53 -1.24 12.13
N GLU A 104 -9.56 -2.09 13.16
CA GLU A 104 -8.39 -2.83 13.66
C GLU A 104 -7.82 -3.77 12.59
N LYS A 105 -8.68 -4.49 11.85
CA LYS A 105 -8.24 -5.36 10.75
C LYS A 105 -7.54 -4.59 9.62
N VAL A 106 -8.05 -3.42 9.25
CA VAL A 106 -7.47 -2.60 8.17
C VAL A 106 -6.20 -1.87 8.63
N ALA A 107 -6.04 -1.62 9.92
CA ALA A 107 -4.89 -0.92 10.50
C ALA A 107 -3.71 -1.84 10.90
N ALA A 108 -3.89 -3.16 10.87
CA ALA A 108 -2.88 -4.16 11.21
C ALA A 108 -1.88 -4.41 10.06
#